data_AF-A0A7V9EWC2-F1
#
_entry.id   AF-A0A7V9EWC2-F1
#
_cell.length_a   1.000
_cell.length_b   1.000
_cell.length_c   1.000
_cell.angle_alpha   90.00
_cell.angle_beta   90.00
_cell.angle_gamma   90.00
#
_symmetry.space_group_name_H-M   'P 1'
#
loop_
_entity.id
_entity.type
_entity.pdbx_description
1 polymer ?
#
loop_
_entity_poly.entity_id
_entity_poly.type
_entity_poly.pdbx_seq_one_letter_code
_entity_poly.pdbx_strand_id
1 'polypeptide(L)'
;MSPPSFALVARLHAQVGQEVAERKGSAEDAGRKRMSLADERAMAYKLIADGLAGLADAAMQEGRDPLDEVEEKELGQAVFDSLYGLGRIQPLLDAQPGYTDIHIAG
;
A
#
# COMPACT_ATOMS: atom_id res chain seq x y z
N MET A 1 -12.02 16.29 -1.76
CA MET A 1 -11.27 15.02 -1.87
C MET A 1 -10.59 14.81 -0.54
N SER A 2 -10.83 13.66 0.09
CA SER A 2 -10.18 13.29 1.33
C SER A 2 -8.91 12.51 0.99
N PRO A 3 -7.76 12.82 1.63
CA PRO A 3 -6.54 12.05 1.38
C PRO A 3 -6.73 10.58 1.83
N PRO A 4 -6.00 9.63 1.24
CA PRO A 4 -6.05 8.23 1.66
C PRO A 4 -5.70 8.13 3.15
N SER A 5 -6.47 7.31 3.88
CA SER A 5 -6.28 7.20 5.33
C SER A 5 -4.88 6.65 5.68
N PHE A 6 -4.21 7.26 6.65
CA PHE A 6 -2.87 6.84 7.08
C PHE A 6 -2.82 5.36 7.49
N ALA A 7 -3.88 4.87 8.14
CA ALA A 7 -4.00 3.46 8.53
C ALA A 7 -3.97 2.53 7.32
N LEU A 8 -4.60 2.92 6.21
CA LEU A 8 -4.63 2.13 4.99
C LEU A 8 -3.27 2.11 4.29
N VAL A 9 -2.58 3.26 4.25
CA VAL A 9 -1.20 3.36 3.76
C VAL A 9 -0.27 2.45 4.59
N ALA A 10 -0.33 2.55 5.92
CA ALA A 10 0.52 1.77 6.81
C ALA A 10 0.27 0.25 6.69
N ARG A 11 -1.01 -0.15 6.60
CA ARG A 11 -1.40 -1.56 6.40
C ARG A 11 -0.86 -2.09 5.07
N LEU A 12 -1.08 -1.37 3.97
CA LEU A 12 -0.67 -1.82 2.65
C LEU A 12 0.87 -1.80 2.52
N HIS A 13 1.55 -0.81 3.12
CA HIS A 13 3.01 -0.78 3.24
C HIS A 13 3.56 -2.02 3.98
N ALA A 14 3.00 -2.37 5.13
CA ALA A 14 3.44 -3.53 5.90
C ALA A 14 3.26 -4.83 5.10
N GLN A 15 2.09 -5.01 4.48
CA GLN A 15 1.78 -6.18 3.65
C GLN A 15 2.74 -6.30 2.46
N VAL A 16 2.89 -5.23 1.66
CA VAL A 16 3.75 -5.23 0.48
C VAL A 16 5.22 -5.37 0.87
N GLY A 17 5.67 -4.68 1.93
CA GLY A 17 7.05 -4.76 2.41
C GLY A 17 7.42 -6.18 2.87
N GLN A 18 6.51 -6.88 3.55
CA GLN A 18 6.71 -8.27 3.95
C GLN A 18 6.84 -9.18 2.72
N GLU A 19 5.91 -9.08 1.77
CA GLU A 19 5.93 -9.89 0.54
C GLU A 19 7.21 -9.66 -0.30
N VAL A 20 7.69 -8.42 -0.38
CA VAL A 20 8.97 -8.10 -1.03
C VAL A 20 10.13 -8.78 -0.31
N ALA A 21 10.17 -8.73 1.02
CA ALA A 21 11.22 -9.36 1.81
C ALA A 21 11.22 -10.89 1.67
N GLU A 22 10.05 -11.53 1.72
CA GLU A 22 9.87 -12.98 1.57
C GLU A 22 10.30 -13.47 0.20
N ARG A 23 9.93 -12.76 -0.88
CA ARG A 23 10.34 -13.11 -2.25
C ARG A 23 11.83 -12.95 -2.46
N LYS A 24 12.46 -11.95 -1.84
CA LYS A 24 13.93 -11.78 -1.85
C LYS A 24 14.61 -12.93 -1.12
N GLY A 25 14.17 -13.27 0.09
CA GLY A 25 14.70 -14.39 0.87
C GLY A 25 14.59 -15.72 0.12
N SER A 26 13.42 -15.99 -0.48
CA SER A 26 13.18 -17.21 -1.27
C SER A 26 14.03 -17.29 -2.55
N ALA A 27 14.42 -16.15 -3.12
CA ALA A 27 15.33 -16.13 -4.27
C ALA A 27 16.78 -16.41 -3.85
N GLU A 28 17.21 -15.85 -2.72
CA GLU A 28 18.54 -16.09 -2.17
C GLU A 28 18.72 -17.55 -1.70
N ASP A 29 17.72 -18.12 -1.02
CA ASP A 29 17.73 -19.53 -0.58
C ASP A 29 17.79 -20.52 -1.76
N ALA A 30 17.09 -20.19 -2.86
CA ALA A 30 17.13 -20.97 -4.10
C ALA A 30 18.43 -20.79 -4.92
N GLY A 31 19.43 -20.06 -4.41
CA GLY A 31 20.68 -19.78 -5.11
C GLY A 31 20.50 -18.94 -6.38
N ARG A 32 19.36 -18.27 -6.55
CA ARG A 32 19.10 -17.39 -7.69
C ARG A 32 19.87 -16.08 -7.51
N LYS A 33 20.22 -15.44 -8.63
CA LYS A 33 20.85 -14.12 -8.62
C LYS A 33 19.98 -13.15 -7.81
N ARG A 34 20.61 -12.37 -6.92
CA ARG A 34 19.96 -11.29 -6.18
C ARG A 34 19.20 -10.38 -7.15
N MET A 35 17.92 -10.14 -6.85
CA MET A 35 17.04 -9.31 -7.66
C MET A 35 17.62 -7.89 -7.81
N SER A 36 17.51 -7.31 -9.01
CA SER A 36 17.94 -5.93 -9.22
C SER A 36 16.94 -4.95 -8.59
N LEU A 37 17.39 -3.72 -8.29
CA LEU A 37 16.50 -2.69 -7.74
C LEU A 37 15.35 -2.32 -8.71
N ALA A 38 15.58 -2.43 -10.03
CA ALA A 38 14.54 -2.18 -11.03
C ALA A 38 13.45 -3.27 -11.01
N ASP A 39 13.87 -4.54 -10.95
CA ASP A 39 12.96 -5.67 -10.83
C ASP A 39 12.20 -5.63 -9.50
N GLU A 40 12.88 -5.24 -8.42
CA GLU A 40 12.26 -5.06 -7.10
C GLU A 40 11.14 -4.03 -7.13
N ARG A 41 11.39 -2.87 -7.75
CA ARG A 41 10.38 -1.81 -7.89
C ARG A 41 9.21 -2.24 -8.77
N ALA A 42 9.48 -2.90 -9.90
CA ALA A 42 8.42 -3.43 -10.76
C ALA A 42 7.55 -4.46 -10.02
N MET A 43 8.18 -5.33 -9.22
CA MET A 43 7.46 -6.27 -8.37
C MET A 43 6.65 -5.56 -7.28
N ALA A 44 7.20 -4.54 -6.63
CA ALA A 44 6.47 -3.75 -5.62
C ALA A 44 5.24 -3.06 -6.22
N TYR A 45 5.34 -2.46 -7.41
CA TYR A 45 4.18 -1.90 -8.11
C TYR A 45 3.08 -2.95 -8.33
N LYS A 46 3.46 -4.15 -8.76
CA LYS A 46 2.50 -5.25 -8.92
C LYS A 46 1.84 -5.62 -7.59
N LEU A 47 2.62 -5.78 -6.53
CA LEU A 47 2.10 -6.12 -5.20
C LEU A 47 1.16 -5.05 -4.63
N ILE A 48 1.45 -3.77 -4.89
CA ILE A 48 0.55 -2.67 -4.52
C ILE A 48 -0.77 -2.78 -5.29
N ALA A 49 -0.72 -2.99 -6.61
CA ALA A 49 -1.93 -3.16 -7.42
C ALA A 49 -2.76 -4.37 -6.99
N ASP A 50 -2.12 -5.51 -6.70
CA ASP A 50 -2.78 -6.71 -6.18
C ASP A 50 -3.44 -6.43 -4.82
N GLY A 51 -2.79 -5.65 -3.96
CA GLY A 51 -3.35 -5.25 -2.66
C GLY A 51 -4.53 -4.28 -2.77
N LEU A 52 -4.49 -3.33 -3.72
CA LEU A 52 -5.60 -2.43 -4.01
C LEU A 52 -6.83 -3.20 -4.52
N ALA A 53 -6.62 -4.13 -5.45
CA ALA A 53 -7.69 -5.02 -5.93
C ALA A 53 -8.33 -5.81 -4.78
N GLY A 54 -7.53 -6.32 -3.84
CA GLY A 54 -8.04 -7.00 -2.64
C GLY A 54 -8.86 -6.08 -1.71
N LEU A 55 -8.53 -4.78 -1.64
CA LEU A 55 -9.32 -3.81 -0.89
C LEU A 55 -10.66 -3.52 -1.57
N ALA A 56 -10.66 -3.41 -2.90
CA ALA A 56 -11.89 -3.25 -3.68
C ALA A 56 -12.81 -4.47 -3.53
N ASP A 57 -12.26 -5.67 -3.63
CA ASP A 57 -13.00 -6.92 -3.43
C ASP A 57 -13.60 -7.01 -2.02
N ALA A 58 -12.82 -6.66 -0.98
CA ALA A 58 -13.31 -6.62 0.39
C ALA A 58 -14.43 -5.60 0.59
N ALA A 59 -14.29 -4.40 0.02
CA ALA A 59 -15.34 -3.37 0.07
C ALA A 59 -16.64 -3.88 -0.55
N MET A 60 -16.57 -4.49 -1.75
CA MET A 60 -17.73 -5.07 -2.43
C MET A 60 -18.38 -6.18 -1.60
N GLN A 61 -17.60 -7.08 -1.00
CA GLN A 61 -18.13 -8.16 -0.15
C GLN A 61 -18.81 -7.64 1.12
N GLU A 62 -18.35 -6.52 1.66
CA GLU A 62 -18.92 -5.85 2.81
C GLU A 62 -20.10 -4.91 2.45
N GLY A 63 -20.46 -4.81 1.16
CA GLY A 63 -21.51 -3.90 0.68
C GLY A 63 -21.14 -2.42 0.75
N ARG A 64 -19.83 -2.11 0.83
CA ARG A 64 -19.27 -0.76 0.76
C ARG A 64 -18.82 -0.43 -0.66
N ASP A 65 -18.80 0.85 -1.00
CA ASP A 65 -18.21 1.29 -2.26
C ASP A 65 -16.68 1.16 -2.21
N PRO A 66 -16.05 0.59 -3.25
CA PRO A 66 -14.59 0.64 -3.44
C PRO A 66 -14.07 2.08 -3.52
N LEU A 67 -12.76 2.23 -3.33
CA LEU A 67 -12.06 3.49 -3.63
C LEU A 67 -12.24 3.85 -5.10
N ASP A 68 -12.29 5.15 -5.41
CA ASP A 68 -12.26 5.60 -6.80
C ASP A 68 -10.85 5.50 -7.42
N GLU A 69 -10.77 5.62 -8.75
CA GLU A 69 -9.49 5.51 -9.49
C GLU A 69 -8.42 6.50 -8.99
N VAL A 70 -8.84 7.69 -8.56
CA VAL A 70 -7.92 8.72 -8.07
C VAL A 70 -7.43 8.37 -6.68
N GLU A 71 -8.31 7.95 -5.78
CA GLU A 71 -7.98 7.49 -4.43
C GLU A 71 -7.05 6.27 -4.45
N GLU A 72 -7.31 5.29 -5.31
CA GLU A 72 -6.44 4.12 -5.49
C GLU A 72 -5.04 4.52 -5.97
N LYS A 73 -4.96 5.45 -6.92
CA LYS A 73 -3.69 5.97 -7.45
C LYS A 73 -2.89 6.72 -6.39
N GLU A 74 -3.55 7.59 -5.61
CA GLU A 74 -2.91 8.34 -4.53
C GLU A 74 -2.40 7.41 -3.42
N LEU A 75 -3.21 6.42 -3.03
CA LEU A 75 -2.82 5.40 -2.05
C LEU A 75 -1.64 4.57 -2.56
N GLY A 76 -1.69 4.10 -3.80
CA GLY A 76 -0.62 3.30 -4.40
C GLY A 76 0.70 4.05 -4.47
N GLN A 77 0.66 5.33 -4.86
CA GLN A 77 1.84 6.20 -4.89
C GLN A 77 2.41 6.43 -3.47
N ALA A 78 1.55 6.72 -2.49
CA ALA A 78 1.97 6.93 -1.11
C ALA A 78 2.66 5.69 -0.50
N VAL A 79 2.13 4.49 -0.78
CA VAL A 79 2.75 3.23 -0.34
C VAL A 79 4.09 3.01 -1.01
N PHE A 80 4.20 3.23 -2.33
CA PHE A 80 5.45 3.09 -3.06
C PHE A 80 6.53 4.05 -2.53
N ASP A 81 6.16 5.32 -2.31
CA ASP A 81 7.09 6.32 -1.79
C ASP A 81 7.55 6.00 -0.36
N SER A 82 6.65 5.45 0.47
CA SER A 82 6.99 4.97 1.82
C SER A 82 7.96 3.78 1.79
N LEU A 83 7.80 2.84 0.86
CA LEU A 83 8.69 1.66 0.74
C LEU A 83 10.12 2.04 0.33
N TYR A 84 10.28 3.03 -0.53
CA TYR A 84 11.57 3.40 -1.12
C TYR A 84 12.15 4.72 -0.61
N GLY A 85 11.50 5.36 0.37
CA GLY A 85 11.95 6.62 0.96
C GLY A 85 12.01 7.79 -0.03
N LEU A 86 11.26 7.72 -1.14
CA LEU A 86 11.26 8.72 -2.22
C LEU A 86 10.34 9.91 -1.95
N GLY A 87 9.52 9.84 -0.90
CA GLY A 87 8.63 10.91 -0.47
C GLY A 87 8.64 11.03 1.04
N ARG A 88 8.79 12.27 1.53
CA ARG A 88 8.66 12.60 2.94
C ARG A 88 7.30 12.10 3.40
N ILE A 89 7.23 11.37 4.50
CA ILE A 89 5.98 11.13 5.24
C ILE A 89 5.39 12.49 5.70
N GLN A 90 6.15 13.59 5.64
CA GLN A 90 5.79 14.91 6.15
C GLN A 90 4.54 15.58 5.54
N PRO A 91 4.30 15.60 4.21
CA PRO A 91 3.06 16.19 3.67
C PRO A 91 1.80 15.38 4.01
N LEU A 92 1.94 14.08 4.30
CA LEU A 92 0.85 13.24 4.79
C LEU A 92 0.62 13.40 6.31
N LEU A 93 1.63 13.85 7.07
CA LEU A 93 1.51 14.21 8.50
C LEU A 93 0.84 15.58 8.70
N ASP A 94 1.06 16.52 7.79
CA ASP A 94 0.50 17.89 7.88
C ASP A 94 -0.99 17.95 7.49
N ALA A 95 -1.55 16.85 6.98
CA ALA A 95 -2.97 16.72 6.64
C ALA A 95 -3.76 15.99 7.74
N GLN A 96 -3.86 16.58 8.94
CA GLN A 96 -5.10 16.69 9.75
C GLN A 96 -4.86 17.09 11.22
N PRO A 97 -5.58 18.12 11.71
CA PRO A 97 -6.33 18.02 12.94
C PRO A 97 -7.82 17.89 12.60
N GLY A 98 -8.41 16.71 12.87
CA GLY A 98 -9.85 16.53 12.70
C GLY A 98 -10.28 15.08 12.50
N TYR A 99 -10.05 14.23 13.49
CA TYR A 99 -10.73 12.93 13.57
C TYR A 99 -12.24 13.14 13.41
N THR A 100 -12.85 12.54 12.37
CA THR A 100 -14.28 12.23 12.39
C THR A 100 -14.41 10.72 12.37
N ASP A 101 -14.58 10.21 13.58
CA ASP A 101 -15.29 9.01 14.00
C ASP A 101 -15.64 7.99 12.89
N ILE A 102 -14.93 6.87 12.87
CA ILE A 102 -15.47 5.64 12.27
C ILE A 102 -16.31 4.99 13.38
N HIS A 103 -17.63 5.20 13.31
CA HIS A 103 -18.60 4.43 14.09
C HIS A 103 -18.47 2.95 13.72
N ILE A 104 -18.03 2.13 14.68
CA ILE A 104 -18.14 0.68 14.63
C ILE A 104 -19.44 0.34 15.38
N ALA A 105 -20.54 0.11 14.64
CA ALA A 105 -21.71 -0.57 15.21
C ALA A 105 -21.45 -2.08 15.11
N GLY A 106 -21.56 -2.77 16.25
CA GLY A 106 -21.20 -4.19 16.42
C GLY A 106 -22.21 -5.20 15.90
#